data_AF-A0ABD5AR21-F1
#
_entry.id   AF-A0ABD5AR21-F1
#
_cell.length_a   1.000
_cell.length_b   1.000
_cell.length_c   1.000
_cell.angle_alpha   90.00
_cell.angle_beta   90.00
_cell.angle_gamma   90.00
#
_symmetry.space_group_name_H-M   'P 1'
#
loop_
_entity.id
_entity.type
_entity.pdbx_description
1 polymer ?
#
loop_
_entity_poly.entity_id
_entity_poly.type
_entity_poly.pdbx_seq_one_letter_code
_entity_poly.pdbx_strand_id
1 'polypeptide(L)'
;MSLPRYKITMLALSLGLASAFVGCSSNPSKKEVVDSGPQSSEQAYFEKAQKSLDRGQYLDATKSLEAIDTYYPTGQYAQQAQLELLYSKFKQKDYEGAIALAERFIRLNPQHPNVDYAYYVRAVANMEQNYDSLMRYTSLQQSHRDVSYLKVAYQNFVDLIRRFPSSQYSVDAAQRMKFIGQELAENEMTAARFNVKRKAWIAAAERSQWVIEHYPQTPQVPEALATLAYSYNQLGDKATSQQYIEVLKLNYPNLVKKDGTVNMRAARKEGNWINRATLGIFGRESTAATPESTSESEAPKRGFLNRVSFGLIGNSDKEETAEPEKIQVEAPKSERSWTNRLSFGLLDKPEPQAAENTTVAPAVSSTDVSTDSQSDDAKQGADDAAQ
;
A
#
# COMPACT_ATOMS: atom_id res chain seq x y z
N MET A 1 29.05 -35.59 49.13
CA MET A 1 29.54 -35.40 47.74
C MET A 1 29.48 -33.92 47.43
N SER A 2 30.63 -33.25 47.37
CA SER A 2 30.71 -31.81 47.10
C SER A 2 30.39 -31.55 45.63
N LEU A 3 29.31 -30.82 45.34
CA LEU A 3 28.98 -30.42 43.97
C LEU A 3 30.08 -29.48 43.47
N PRO A 4 30.62 -29.70 42.26
CA PRO A 4 31.72 -28.91 41.75
C PRO A 4 31.31 -27.45 41.59
N ARG A 5 32.21 -26.53 41.98
CA ARG A 5 31.95 -25.09 42.13
C ARG A 5 31.26 -24.43 40.93
N TYR A 6 31.51 -24.93 39.72
CA TYR A 6 30.88 -24.41 38.49
C TYR A 6 29.37 -24.70 38.38
N LYS A 7 28.87 -25.78 39.01
CA LYS A 7 27.42 -26.09 39.05
C LYS A 7 26.69 -25.16 40.02
N ILE A 8 27.36 -24.75 41.09
CA ILE A 8 26.81 -23.82 42.09
C ILE A 8 26.74 -22.40 41.50
N THR A 9 27.78 -21.97 40.77
CA THR A 9 27.77 -20.66 40.11
C THR A 9 26.76 -20.60 38.95
N MET A 10 26.60 -21.67 38.16
CA MET A 10 25.56 -21.76 37.13
C MET A 10 24.15 -21.73 37.72
N LEU A 11 23.92 -22.43 38.84
CA LEU A 11 22.63 -22.43 39.51
C LEU A 11 22.29 -21.05 40.09
N ALA A 12 23.26 -20.38 40.72
CA ALA A 12 23.09 -19.01 41.22
C ALA A 12 22.81 -18.00 40.08
N LEU A 13 23.48 -18.14 38.94
CA LEU A 13 23.25 -17.30 37.76
C LEU A 13 21.84 -17.51 37.18
N SER A 14 21.39 -18.77 37.10
CA SER A 14 20.05 -19.10 36.61
C SER A 14 18.93 -18.59 37.53
N LEU A 15 19.15 -18.64 38.84
CA LEU A 15 18.17 -18.19 39.83
C LEU A 15 18.09 -16.66 39.88
N GLY A 16 19.22 -15.96 39.74
CA GLY A 16 19.27 -14.51 39.63
C GLY A 16 18.59 -13.98 38.35
N LEU A 17 18.76 -14.69 37.23
CA LEU A 17 18.10 -14.34 35.97
C LEU A 17 16.59 -14.58 36.02
N ALA A 18 16.13 -15.63 36.72
CA ALA A 18 14.71 -15.90 36.91
C ALA A 18 14.01 -14.84 37.78
N SER A 19 14.68 -14.31 38.80
CA SER A 19 14.13 -13.24 39.65
C SER A 19 13.99 -11.88 38.95
N ALA A 20 14.75 -11.65 37.87
CA ALA A 20 14.62 -10.42 37.07
C ALA A 20 13.36 -10.39 36.19
N PHE A 21 12.66 -11.53 36.03
CA PHE A 21 11.41 -11.63 35.26
C PHE A 21 10.14 -11.55 36.12
N VAL A 22 10.24 -11.38 37.44
CA VAL A 22 9.07 -11.08 38.28
C VAL A 22 8.81 -9.57 38.21
N GLY A 23 8.31 -9.15 37.05
CA GLY A 23 7.65 -7.86 36.91
C GLY A 23 6.34 -7.90 37.68
N CYS A 24 6.18 -7.03 38.67
CA CYS A 24 4.88 -6.76 39.28
C CYS A 24 3.93 -6.20 38.21
N SER A 25 3.18 -7.08 37.56
CA SER A 25 1.93 -6.70 36.91
C SER A 25 0.89 -6.58 38.02
N SER A 26 0.75 -5.38 38.60
CA SER A 26 -0.45 -5.06 39.36
C SER A 26 -1.60 -5.07 38.35
N ASN A 27 -2.30 -6.19 38.26
CA ASN A 27 -3.51 -6.30 37.46
C ASN A 27 -4.63 -5.55 38.20
N PRO A 28 -5.04 -4.34 37.79
CA PRO A 28 -6.28 -3.80 38.33
C PRO A 28 -7.37 -4.79 37.93
N SER A 29 -8.06 -5.30 38.96
CA SER A 29 -9.27 -6.12 38.87
C SER A 29 -10.04 -5.83 37.60
N LYS A 30 -10.39 -6.88 36.84
CA LYS A 30 -11.38 -6.82 35.77
C LYS A 30 -12.60 -6.08 36.31
N LYS A 31 -12.70 -4.77 36.05
CA LYS A 31 -13.97 -4.05 36.17
C LYS A 31 -14.84 -4.74 35.14
N GLU A 32 -15.93 -5.36 35.59
CA GLU A 32 -17.06 -5.59 34.69
C GLU A 32 -17.27 -4.27 33.96
N VAL A 33 -17.17 -4.31 32.63
CA VAL A 33 -17.48 -3.17 31.78
C VAL A 33 -18.99 -3.04 31.86
N VAL A 34 -19.47 -2.44 32.95
CA VAL A 34 -20.83 -1.97 33.04
C VAL A 34 -20.90 -0.79 32.08
N ASP A 35 -21.76 -0.91 31.07
CA ASP A 35 -22.05 0.19 30.16
C ASP A 35 -22.69 1.33 30.95
N SER A 36 -21.91 2.36 31.23
CA SER A 36 -22.33 3.55 31.96
C SER A 36 -23.04 4.59 31.06
N GLY A 37 -23.34 4.25 29.80
CA GLY A 37 -23.88 5.16 28.80
C GLY A 37 -22.84 6.17 28.27
N PRO A 38 -23.25 7.15 27.44
CA PRO A 38 -22.35 8.15 26.89
C PRO A 38 -21.73 9.00 27.99
N GLN A 39 -20.41 8.95 28.12
CA GLN A 39 -19.65 9.71 29.13
C GLN A 39 -19.26 11.11 28.64
N SER A 40 -19.51 11.42 27.38
CA SER A 40 -19.09 12.66 26.72
C SER A 40 -19.96 12.92 25.49
N SER A 41 -19.94 14.15 24.95
CA SER A 41 -20.62 14.47 23.70
C SER A 41 -19.99 13.74 22.51
N GLU A 42 -20.77 13.57 21.43
CA GLU A 42 -20.30 13.00 20.17
C GLU A 42 -19.01 13.68 19.67
N GLN A 43 -19.01 15.01 19.62
CA GLN A 43 -17.86 15.80 19.21
C GLN A 43 -16.62 15.54 20.08
N ALA A 44 -16.79 15.43 21.40
CA ALA A 44 -15.68 15.16 22.31
C ALA A 44 -15.07 13.78 22.07
N TYR A 45 -15.90 12.76 21.78
CA TYR A 45 -15.41 11.45 21.37
C TYR A 45 -14.67 11.50 20.04
N PHE A 46 -15.19 12.25 19.07
CA PHE A 46 -14.58 12.37 17.75
C PHE A 46 -13.22 13.08 17.83
N GLU A 47 -13.13 14.22 18.51
CA GLU A 47 -11.86 14.92 18.73
C GLU A 47 -10.84 14.06 19.47
N LYS A 48 -11.28 13.28 20.47
CA LYS A 48 -10.42 12.34 21.18
C LYS A 48 -9.91 11.25 20.26
N ALA A 49 -10.77 10.69 19.40
CA ALA A 49 -10.38 9.71 18.40
C ALA A 49 -9.33 10.29 17.44
N GLN A 50 -9.57 11.49 16.91
CA GLN A 50 -8.63 12.18 16.01
C GLN A 50 -7.25 12.36 16.64
N LYS A 51 -7.21 12.91 17.86
CA LYS A 51 -5.97 13.10 18.63
C LYS A 51 -5.23 11.79 18.87
N SER A 52 -5.95 10.70 19.13
CA SER A 52 -5.36 9.37 19.31
C SER A 52 -4.82 8.81 17.99
N LEU A 53 -5.55 8.98 16.87
CA LEU A 53 -5.10 8.58 15.54
C LEU A 53 -3.84 9.34 15.09
N ASP A 54 -3.78 10.65 15.34
CA ASP A 54 -2.60 11.48 15.05
C ASP A 54 -1.36 11.01 15.83
N ARG A 55 -1.56 10.47 17.04
CA ARG A 55 -0.50 9.88 17.87
C ARG A 55 -0.20 8.42 17.55
N GLY A 56 -0.89 7.81 16.58
CA GLY A 56 -0.77 6.38 16.27
C GLY A 56 -1.33 5.45 17.37
N GLN A 57 -2.14 5.97 18.29
CA GLN A 57 -2.77 5.22 19.38
C GLN A 57 -4.08 4.58 18.91
N TYR A 58 -3.97 3.57 18.04
CA TYR A 58 -5.13 2.96 17.36
C TYR A 58 -6.13 2.31 18.34
N LEU A 59 -5.66 1.69 19.42
CA LEU A 59 -6.53 1.08 20.44
C LEU A 59 -7.44 2.11 21.11
N ASP A 60 -6.90 3.27 21.49
CA ASP A 60 -7.67 4.32 22.15
C ASP A 60 -8.57 5.10 21.18
N ALA A 61 -8.14 5.21 19.92
CA ALA A 61 -8.98 5.70 18.84
C ALA A 61 -10.20 4.79 18.63
N THR A 62 -9.98 3.48 18.49
CA THR A 62 -11.06 2.49 18.32
C THR A 62 -12.08 2.55 19.44
N LYS A 63 -11.66 2.62 20.72
CA LYS A 63 -12.61 2.76 21.84
C LYS A 63 -13.49 4.00 21.71
N SER A 64 -12.90 5.12 21.29
CA SER A 64 -13.63 6.39 21.16
C SER A 64 -14.57 6.36 19.96
N LEU A 65 -14.17 5.73 18.86
CA LEU A 65 -14.98 5.57 17.64
C LEU A 65 -16.12 4.55 17.82
N GLU A 66 -15.87 3.44 18.51
CA GLU A 66 -16.91 2.45 18.88
C GLU A 66 -17.96 3.08 19.80
N ALA A 67 -17.56 3.98 20.71
CA ALA A 67 -18.50 4.74 21.53
C ALA A 67 -19.42 5.64 20.68
N ILE A 68 -18.91 6.26 19.62
CA ILE A 68 -19.74 7.04 18.68
C ILE A 68 -20.70 6.10 17.94
N ASP A 69 -20.23 4.99 17.39
CA ASP A 69 -21.09 4.04 16.65
C ASP A 69 -22.16 3.40 17.54
N THR A 70 -21.89 3.25 18.84
CA THR A 70 -22.83 2.69 19.83
C THR A 70 -23.86 3.71 20.32
N TYR A 71 -23.41 4.88 20.80
CA TYR A 71 -24.29 5.85 21.45
C TYR A 71 -24.87 6.90 20.49
N TYR A 72 -24.21 7.15 19.36
CA TYR A 72 -24.56 8.21 18.40
C TYR A 72 -24.62 7.68 16.95
N PRO A 73 -25.39 6.63 16.64
CA PRO A 73 -25.40 5.98 15.31
C PRO A 73 -25.91 6.88 14.17
N THR A 74 -26.66 7.94 14.49
CA THR A 74 -27.18 8.93 13.53
C THR A 74 -26.64 10.34 13.80
N GLY A 75 -25.53 10.43 14.55
CA GLY A 75 -24.88 11.70 14.86
C GLY A 75 -24.21 12.34 13.64
N GLN A 76 -23.78 13.59 13.77
CA GLN A 76 -23.18 14.36 12.68
C GLN A 76 -21.85 13.74 12.20
N TYR A 77 -21.10 13.13 13.13
CA TYR A 77 -19.81 12.51 12.88
C TYR A 77 -19.92 10.98 12.72
N ALA A 78 -21.11 10.40 12.78
CA ALA A 78 -21.30 8.95 12.81
C ALA A 78 -20.70 8.23 11.58
N GLN A 79 -21.01 8.69 10.37
CA GLN A 79 -20.50 8.09 9.13
C GLN A 79 -18.98 8.23 9.01
N GLN A 80 -18.45 9.40 9.38
CA GLN A 80 -17.03 9.68 9.40
C GLN A 80 -16.30 8.80 10.43
N ALA A 81 -16.86 8.66 11.64
CA ALA A 81 -16.33 7.81 12.69
C ALA A 81 -16.30 6.34 12.26
N GLN A 82 -17.31 5.86 11.51
CA GLN A 82 -17.31 4.51 10.95
C GLN A 82 -16.13 4.30 9.98
N LEU A 83 -15.89 5.24 9.05
CA LEU A 83 -14.75 5.15 8.12
C LEU A 83 -13.39 5.15 8.85
N GLU A 84 -13.25 5.95 9.91
CA GLU A 84 -12.02 5.95 10.71
C GLU A 84 -11.88 4.73 11.61
N LEU A 85 -13.00 4.13 12.01
CA LEU A 85 -13.01 2.87 12.74
C LEU A 85 -12.49 1.74 11.87
N LEU A 86 -12.88 1.68 10.59
CA LEU A 86 -12.31 0.76 9.60
C LEU A 86 -10.77 0.88 9.56
N TYR A 87 -10.25 2.09 9.42
CA TYR A 87 -8.81 2.35 9.39
C TYR A 87 -8.13 1.90 10.70
N SER A 88 -8.70 2.26 11.84
CA SER A 88 -8.16 1.95 13.16
C SER A 88 -8.08 0.43 13.38
N LYS A 89 -9.14 -0.30 13.03
CA LYS A 89 -9.22 -1.76 13.13
C LYS A 89 -8.21 -2.44 12.22
N PHE A 90 -8.12 -1.97 10.97
CA PHE A 90 -7.12 -2.44 10.03
C PHE A 90 -5.68 -2.25 10.55
N LYS A 91 -5.36 -1.07 11.11
CA LYS A 91 -4.02 -0.79 11.67
C LYS A 91 -3.70 -1.62 12.92
N GLN A 92 -4.73 -2.04 13.67
CA GLN A 92 -4.60 -3.00 14.76
C GLN A 92 -4.45 -4.45 14.31
N LYS A 93 -4.51 -4.72 12.99
CA LYS A 93 -4.57 -6.07 12.40
C LYS A 93 -5.82 -6.84 12.79
N ASP A 94 -6.87 -6.14 13.24
CA ASP A 94 -8.21 -6.71 13.40
C ASP A 94 -8.92 -6.69 12.04
N TYR A 95 -8.46 -7.57 11.15
CA TYR A 95 -8.95 -7.64 9.78
C TYR A 95 -10.40 -8.13 9.71
N GLU A 96 -10.77 -9.09 10.56
CA GLU A 96 -12.15 -9.59 10.63
C GLU A 96 -13.12 -8.50 11.07
N GLY A 97 -12.77 -7.74 12.12
CA GLY A 97 -13.56 -6.59 12.54
C GLY A 97 -13.65 -5.51 11.46
N ALA A 98 -12.55 -5.22 10.77
CA ALA A 98 -12.54 -4.26 9.66
C ALA A 98 -13.43 -4.71 8.49
N ILE A 99 -13.44 -6.00 8.13
CA ILE A 99 -14.28 -6.56 7.07
C ILE A 99 -15.77 -6.43 7.44
N ALA A 100 -16.14 -6.84 8.66
CA ALA A 100 -17.53 -6.77 9.12
C ALA A 100 -18.05 -5.33 9.15
N LEU A 101 -17.23 -4.39 9.61
CA LEU A 101 -17.56 -2.97 9.62
C LEU A 101 -17.68 -2.41 8.20
N ALA A 102 -16.77 -2.77 7.30
CA ALA A 102 -16.83 -2.34 5.90
C ALA A 102 -18.11 -2.84 5.20
N GLU A 103 -18.48 -4.11 5.39
CA GLU A 103 -19.71 -4.66 4.84
C GLU A 103 -20.97 -3.96 5.38
N ARG A 104 -20.99 -3.64 6.69
CA ARG A 104 -22.07 -2.85 7.30
C ARG A 104 -22.12 -1.45 6.70
N PHE A 105 -20.98 -0.76 6.57
CA PHE A 105 -20.92 0.57 6.00
C PHE A 105 -21.43 0.61 4.55
N ILE A 106 -20.97 -0.33 3.71
CA ILE A 106 -21.40 -0.45 2.31
C ILE A 106 -22.92 -0.68 2.22
N ARG A 107 -23.47 -1.51 3.11
CA ARG A 107 -24.90 -1.85 3.13
C ARG A 107 -25.76 -0.68 3.58
N LEU A 108 -25.33 0.06 4.60
CA LEU A 108 -26.10 1.14 5.20
C LEU A 108 -25.93 2.47 4.44
N ASN A 109 -24.78 2.71 3.82
CA ASN A 109 -24.43 3.99 3.20
C ASN A 109 -23.98 3.83 1.72
N PRO A 110 -24.78 3.23 0.82
CA PRO A 110 -24.35 2.93 -0.55
C PRO A 110 -24.10 4.17 -1.42
N GLN A 111 -24.68 5.32 -1.08
CA GLN A 111 -24.52 6.59 -1.81
C GLN A 111 -23.46 7.53 -1.20
N HIS A 112 -22.76 7.09 -0.15
CA HIS A 112 -21.75 7.92 0.50
C HIS A 112 -20.57 8.19 -0.44
N PRO A 113 -20.02 9.43 -0.50
CA PRO A 113 -18.96 9.79 -1.44
C PRO A 113 -17.71 8.92 -1.31
N ASN A 114 -17.36 8.51 -0.08
CA ASN A 114 -16.20 7.66 0.21
C ASN A 114 -16.56 6.17 0.42
N VAL A 115 -17.65 5.69 -0.17
CA VAL A 115 -18.04 4.27 -0.05
C VAL A 115 -17.01 3.36 -0.72
N ASP A 116 -16.33 3.84 -1.77
CA ASP A 116 -15.23 3.18 -2.45
C ASP A 116 -14.08 2.82 -1.51
N TYR A 117 -13.78 3.67 -0.52
CA TYR A 117 -12.82 3.37 0.55
C TYR A 117 -13.22 2.13 1.35
N ALA A 118 -14.50 1.98 1.71
CA ALA A 118 -14.98 0.80 2.44
C ALA A 118 -14.83 -0.48 1.59
N TYR A 119 -15.13 -0.41 0.29
CA TYR A 119 -14.86 -1.52 -0.64
C TYR A 119 -13.38 -1.88 -0.69
N TYR A 120 -12.50 -0.87 -0.74
CA TYR A 120 -11.06 -1.04 -0.76
C TYR A 120 -10.54 -1.67 0.54
N VAL A 121 -10.89 -1.13 1.71
CA VAL A 121 -10.48 -1.69 3.02
C VAL A 121 -10.95 -3.13 3.17
N ARG A 122 -12.19 -3.45 2.76
CA ARG A 122 -12.69 -4.83 2.78
C ARG A 122 -11.80 -5.77 1.95
N ALA A 123 -11.38 -5.34 0.77
CA ALA A 123 -10.53 -6.13 -0.12
C ALA A 123 -9.11 -6.31 0.46
N VAL A 124 -8.50 -5.22 0.93
CA VAL A 124 -7.16 -5.24 1.54
C VAL A 124 -7.15 -6.07 2.84
N ALA A 125 -8.16 -5.92 3.70
CA ALA A 125 -8.26 -6.70 4.93
C ALA A 125 -8.37 -8.21 4.65
N ASN A 126 -9.15 -8.63 3.64
CA ASN A 126 -9.20 -10.03 3.22
C ASN A 126 -7.85 -10.53 2.67
N MET A 127 -7.12 -9.68 1.94
CA MET A 127 -5.78 -10.02 1.44
C MET A 127 -4.78 -10.23 2.58
N GLU A 128 -4.86 -9.39 3.61
CA GLU A 128 -3.91 -9.38 4.74
C GLU A 128 -4.26 -10.39 5.86
N GLN A 129 -5.46 -10.97 5.88
CA GLN A 129 -5.95 -11.86 6.94
C GLN A 129 -5.03 -13.06 7.18
N ASN A 130 -4.35 -13.56 6.14
CA ASN A 130 -3.41 -14.67 6.24
C ASN A 130 -1.94 -14.24 6.26
N TYR A 131 -1.64 -12.94 6.21
CA TYR A 131 -0.27 -12.39 6.20
C TYR A 131 0.31 -12.35 7.61
N ASP A 132 0.49 -13.53 8.21
CA ASP A 132 1.07 -13.64 9.54
C ASP A 132 2.50 -13.07 9.53
N SER A 133 2.72 -12.02 10.32
CA SER A 133 3.92 -11.18 10.26
C SER A 133 5.21 -11.96 10.60
N LEU A 134 5.08 -13.11 11.27
CA LEU A 134 6.19 -13.99 11.63
C LEU A 134 6.67 -14.85 10.45
N MET A 135 5.79 -15.20 9.51
CA MET A 135 6.12 -16.03 8.34
C MET A 135 7.00 -15.30 7.33
N ARG A 136 7.01 -13.96 7.32
CA ARG A 136 7.87 -13.11 6.47
C ARG A 136 9.37 -13.42 6.62
N TYR A 137 9.78 -13.95 7.77
CA TYR A 137 11.18 -14.28 8.08
C TYR A 137 11.50 -15.76 7.89
N THR A 138 10.53 -16.57 7.48
CA THR A 138 10.72 -17.99 7.20
C THR A 138 10.64 -18.23 5.70
N SER A 139 11.40 -19.19 5.18
CA SER A 139 11.35 -19.59 3.77
C SER A 139 10.07 -20.36 3.40
N LEU A 140 9.10 -20.45 4.32
CA LEU A 140 7.81 -21.09 4.12
C LEU A 140 6.97 -20.19 3.21
N GLN A 141 6.89 -20.55 1.93
CA GLN A 141 6.09 -19.82 0.95
C GLN A 141 4.61 -19.88 1.35
N GLN A 142 3.93 -18.74 1.34
CA GLN A 142 2.50 -18.64 1.63
C GLN A 142 1.64 -19.43 0.64
N SER A 143 2.13 -19.61 -0.59
CA SER A 143 1.52 -20.45 -1.63
C SER A 143 1.29 -21.90 -1.19
N HIS A 144 1.85 -22.35 -0.06
CA HIS A 144 1.56 -23.66 0.53
C HIS A 144 0.31 -23.70 1.43
N ARG A 145 -0.33 -22.56 1.73
CA ARG A 145 -1.45 -22.44 2.68
C ARG A 145 -2.74 -21.96 2.01
N ASP A 146 -3.84 -22.02 2.78
CA ASP A 146 -5.20 -21.69 2.33
C ASP A 146 -5.27 -20.34 1.60
N VAL A 147 -5.50 -20.41 0.28
CA VAL A 147 -5.64 -19.26 -0.62
C VAL A 147 -7.09 -18.76 -0.72
N SER A 148 -8.02 -19.30 0.07
CA SER A 148 -9.45 -18.93 0.00
C SER A 148 -9.67 -17.44 0.22
N TYR A 149 -8.98 -16.84 1.19
CA TYR A 149 -9.05 -15.40 1.44
C TYR A 149 -8.50 -14.55 0.29
N LEU A 150 -7.47 -15.02 -0.42
CA LEU A 150 -6.95 -14.32 -1.61
C LEU A 150 -7.98 -14.32 -2.75
N LYS A 151 -8.71 -15.43 -2.94
CA LYS A 151 -9.81 -15.49 -3.92
C LYS A 151 -10.92 -14.50 -3.56
N VAL A 152 -11.29 -14.43 -2.29
CA VAL A 152 -12.29 -13.45 -1.79
C VAL A 152 -11.78 -12.02 -1.99
N ALA A 153 -10.53 -11.74 -1.64
CA ALA A 153 -9.91 -10.43 -1.84
C ALA A 153 -9.90 -10.03 -3.31
N TYR A 154 -9.55 -10.95 -4.23
CA TYR A 154 -9.60 -10.70 -5.66
C TYR A 154 -11.00 -10.29 -6.13
N GLN A 155 -12.04 -11.03 -5.72
CA GLN A 155 -13.43 -10.68 -6.05
C GLN A 155 -13.84 -9.33 -5.47
N ASN A 156 -13.40 -9.01 -4.25
CA ASN A 156 -13.65 -7.71 -3.63
C ASN A 156 -12.98 -6.56 -4.39
N PHE A 157 -11.77 -6.75 -4.91
CA PHE A 157 -11.10 -5.76 -5.78
C PHE A 157 -11.78 -5.65 -7.14
N VAL A 158 -12.24 -6.77 -7.74
CA VAL A 158 -13.05 -6.75 -8.97
C VAL A 158 -14.30 -5.90 -8.75
N ASP A 159 -15.01 -6.11 -7.64
CA ASP A 159 -16.20 -5.34 -7.30
C ASP A 159 -15.91 -3.85 -7.12
N LEU A 160 -14.80 -3.49 -6.45
CA LEU A 160 -14.36 -2.10 -6.33
C LEU A 160 -14.13 -1.46 -7.70
N ILE A 161 -13.28 -2.06 -8.54
CA ILE A 161 -12.91 -1.50 -9.86
C ILE A 161 -14.12 -1.43 -10.79
N ARG A 162 -14.99 -2.45 -10.77
CA ARG A 162 -16.19 -2.48 -11.61
C ARG A 162 -17.18 -1.38 -11.23
N ARG A 163 -17.35 -1.12 -9.92
CA ARG A 163 -18.32 -0.12 -9.43
C ARG A 163 -17.74 1.30 -9.43
N PHE A 164 -16.46 1.45 -9.13
CA PHE A 164 -15.78 2.73 -8.95
C PHE A 164 -14.49 2.79 -9.78
N PRO A 165 -14.55 2.69 -11.12
CA PRO A 165 -13.35 2.64 -11.96
C PRO A 165 -12.45 3.88 -11.80
N SER A 166 -13.05 5.05 -11.57
CA SER A 166 -12.35 6.32 -11.35
C SER A 166 -11.94 6.59 -9.89
N SER A 167 -12.12 5.62 -8.98
CA SER A 167 -11.66 5.78 -7.60
C SER A 167 -10.15 5.94 -7.53
N GLN A 168 -9.68 6.72 -6.55
CA GLN A 168 -8.26 6.84 -6.22
C GLN A 168 -7.61 5.48 -5.88
N TYR A 169 -8.40 4.51 -5.43
CA TYR A 169 -7.93 3.18 -5.03
C TYR A 169 -7.83 2.18 -6.18
N SER A 170 -8.38 2.49 -7.36
CA SER A 170 -8.48 1.54 -8.47
C SER A 170 -7.12 1.09 -9.00
N VAL A 171 -6.14 2.00 -9.05
CA VAL A 171 -4.79 1.68 -9.54
C VAL A 171 -4.09 0.69 -8.61
N ASP A 172 -4.13 0.94 -7.31
CA ASP A 172 -3.55 0.04 -6.30
C ASP A 172 -4.31 -1.30 -6.24
N ALA A 173 -5.63 -1.28 -6.31
CA ALA A 173 -6.46 -2.48 -6.41
C ALA A 173 -6.06 -3.36 -7.60
N ALA A 174 -5.83 -2.77 -8.78
CA ALA A 174 -5.39 -3.51 -9.97
C ALA A 174 -3.99 -4.14 -9.77
N GLN A 175 -3.07 -3.42 -9.13
CA GLN A 175 -1.75 -3.95 -8.80
C GLN A 175 -1.84 -5.11 -7.81
N ARG A 176 -2.67 -4.99 -6.77
CA ARG A 176 -2.92 -6.07 -5.80
C ARG A 176 -3.60 -7.27 -6.44
N MET A 177 -4.55 -7.07 -7.35
CA MET A 177 -5.15 -8.17 -8.12
C MET A 177 -4.11 -8.92 -8.95
N LYS A 178 -3.17 -8.21 -9.59
CA LYS A 178 -2.06 -8.84 -10.29
C LYS A 178 -1.21 -9.68 -9.35
N PHE A 179 -0.85 -9.14 -8.19
CA PHE A 179 -0.11 -9.88 -7.15
C PHE A 179 -0.87 -11.13 -6.69
N ILE A 180 -2.16 -11.01 -6.37
CA ILE A 180 -3.00 -12.14 -5.98
C ILE A 180 -3.03 -13.21 -7.08
N GLY A 181 -3.16 -12.82 -8.34
CA GLY A 181 -3.11 -13.75 -9.46
C GLY A 181 -1.81 -14.54 -9.52
N GLN A 182 -0.67 -13.89 -9.24
CA GLN A 182 0.65 -14.54 -9.17
C GLN A 182 0.72 -15.55 -8.02
N GLU A 183 0.23 -15.18 -6.82
CA GLU A 183 0.20 -16.08 -5.66
C GLU A 183 -0.71 -17.30 -5.90
N LEU A 184 -1.86 -17.09 -6.54
CA LEU A 184 -2.77 -18.18 -6.89
C LEU A 184 -2.15 -19.13 -7.93
N ALA A 185 -1.48 -18.58 -8.96
CA ALA A 185 -0.74 -19.38 -9.93
C ALA A 185 0.41 -20.16 -9.27
N GLU A 186 1.13 -19.55 -8.33
CA GLU A 186 2.23 -20.18 -7.61
C GLU A 186 1.77 -21.34 -6.72
N ASN A 187 0.60 -21.22 -6.09
CA ASN A 187 -0.04 -22.30 -5.35
C ASN A 187 -0.36 -23.51 -6.25
N GLU A 188 -0.95 -23.26 -7.42
CA GLU A 188 -1.23 -24.34 -8.39
C GLU A 188 0.06 -24.97 -8.93
N MET A 189 1.07 -24.18 -9.26
CA MET A 189 2.37 -24.71 -9.68
C MET A 189 3.08 -25.48 -8.58
N THR A 190 2.88 -25.10 -7.33
CA THR A 190 3.37 -25.86 -6.18
C THR A 190 2.72 -27.24 -6.09
N ALA A 191 1.40 -27.32 -6.27
CA ALA A 191 0.69 -28.59 -6.39
C ALA A 191 1.16 -29.42 -7.60
N ALA A 192 1.37 -28.77 -8.76
CA ALA A 192 1.90 -29.43 -9.96
C ALA A 192 3.29 -30.02 -9.71
N ARG A 193 4.22 -29.27 -9.11
CA ARG A 193 5.57 -29.75 -8.74
C ARG A 193 5.52 -30.94 -7.78
N PHE A 194 4.59 -30.91 -6.82
CA PHE A 194 4.37 -32.04 -5.90
C PHE A 194 3.90 -33.29 -6.65
N ASN A 195 2.96 -33.14 -7.59
CA ASN A 195 2.46 -34.23 -8.42
C ASN A 195 3.54 -34.79 -9.35
N VAL A 196 4.37 -33.94 -9.96
CA VAL A 196 5.54 -34.34 -10.75
C VAL A 196 6.50 -35.21 -9.93
N LYS A 197 6.82 -34.80 -8.68
CA LYS A 197 7.69 -35.58 -7.78
C LYS A 197 7.11 -36.97 -7.48
N ARG A 198 5.78 -37.07 -7.39
CA ARG A 198 5.06 -38.32 -7.16
C ARG A 198 4.77 -39.13 -8.43
N LYS A 199 5.23 -38.68 -9.60
CA LYS A 199 4.94 -39.28 -10.91
C LYS A 199 3.44 -39.32 -11.25
N ALA A 200 2.65 -38.42 -10.66
CA ALA A 200 1.23 -38.25 -10.97
C ALA A 200 1.09 -37.27 -12.15
N TRP A 201 1.41 -37.73 -13.35
CA TRP A 201 1.53 -36.87 -14.55
C TRP A 201 0.22 -36.21 -14.96
N ILE A 202 -0.91 -36.92 -14.88
CA ILE A 202 -2.24 -36.37 -15.20
C ILE A 202 -2.56 -35.20 -14.27
N ALA A 203 -2.39 -35.40 -12.96
CA ALA A 203 -2.64 -34.36 -11.96
C ALA A 203 -1.65 -33.20 -12.05
N ALA A 204 -0.42 -33.43 -12.52
CA ALA A 204 0.54 -32.34 -12.79
C ALA A 204 0.13 -31.53 -14.03
N ALA A 205 -0.34 -32.21 -15.08
CA ALA A 205 -0.83 -31.58 -16.29
C ALA A 205 -2.08 -30.73 -16.01
N GLU A 206 -3.08 -31.28 -15.33
CA GLU A 206 -4.31 -30.57 -14.96
C GLU A 206 -4.04 -29.27 -14.20
N ARG A 207 -3.16 -29.33 -13.18
CA ARG A 207 -2.77 -28.15 -12.38
C ARG A 207 -2.05 -27.09 -13.22
N SER A 208 -1.21 -27.51 -14.14
CA SER A 208 -0.46 -26.61 -15.02
C SER A 208 -1.37 -25.99 -16.09
N GLN A 209 -2.31 -26.77 -16.64
CA GLN A 209 -3.32 -26.29 -17.56
C GLN A 209 -4.20 -25.23 -16.91
N TRP A 210 -4.63 -25.46 -15.67
CA TRP A 210 -5.41 -24.49 -14.90
C TRP A 210 -4.72 -23.13 -14.81
N VAL A 211 -3.40 -23.11 -14.60
CA VAL A 211 -2.60 -21.87 -14.54
C VAL A 211 -2.61 -21.12 -15.88
N ILE A 212 -2.50 -21.82 -16.99
CA ILE A 212 -2.50 -21.20 -18.32
C ILE A 212 -3.88 -20.64 -18.68
N GLU A 213 -4.95 -21.35 -18.31
CA GLU A 213 -6.32 -20.95 -18.59
C GLU A 213 -6.78 -19.77 -17.72
N HIS A 214 -6.45 -19.78 -16.42
CA HIS A 214 -6.98 -18.80 -15.46
C HIS A 214 -6.00 -17.68 -15.13
N TYR A 215 -4.68 -17.89 -15.31
CA TYR A 215 -3.64 -16.94 -14.93
C TYR A 215 -2.60 -16.68 -16.06
N PRO A 216 -3.03 -16.34 -17.29
CA PRO A 216 -2.16 -16.26 -18.48
C PRO A 216 -1.10 -15.15 -18.44
N GLN A 217 -1.24 -14.15 -17.57
CA GLN A 217 -0.28 -13.04 -17.44
C GLN A 217 0.65 -13.18 -16.22
N THR A 218 0.77 -14.39 -15.68
CA THR A 218 1.62 -14.66 -14.51
C THR A 218 2.99 -15.19 -14.91
N PRO A 219 4.04 -14.92 -14.14
CA PRO A 219 5.38 -15.44 -14.39
C PRO A 219 5.49 -16.96 -14.23
N GLN A 220 4.45 -17.63 -13.73
CA GLN A 220 4.35 -19.08 -13.62
C GLN A 220 4.05 -19.77 -14.96
N VAL A 221 3.50 -19.06 -15.93
CA VAL A 221 3.08 -19.62 -17.24
C VAL A 221 4.18 -20.40 -17.96
N PRO A 222 5.44 -19.94 -18.04
CA PRO A 222 6.52 -20.70 -18.68
C PRO A 222 6.77 -22.04 -17.98
N GLU A 223 6.68 -22.07 -16.65
CA GLU A 223 6.82 -23.30 -15.87
C GLU A 223 5.63 -24.24 -16.06
N ALA A 224 4.41 -23.69 -16.13
CA ALA A 224 3.20 -24.46 -16.42
C ALA A 224 3.29 -25.15 -17.79
N LEU A 225 3.69 -24.41 -18.84
CA LEU A 225 3.90 -24.96 -20.19
C LEU A 225 4.98 -26.05 -20.21
N ALA A 226 6.11 -25.80 -19.51
CA ALA A 226 7.17 -26.79 -19.33
C ALA A 226 6.65 -28.07 -18.64
N THR A 227 5.82 -27.92 -17.61
CA THR A 227 5.25 -29.03 -16.86
C THR A 227 4.24 -29.81 -17.68
N LEU A 228 3.43 -29.16 -18.53
CA LEU A 228 2.53 -29.82 -19.49
C LEU A 228 3.31 -30.66 -20.49
N ALA A 229 4.26 -30.05 -21.19
CA ALA A 229 5.12 -30.75 -22.15
C ALA A 229 5.80 -31.97 -21.50
N TYR A 230 6.38 -31.78 -20.32
CA TYR A 230 7.00 -32.88 -19.57
C TYR A 230 6.00 -33.98 -19.21
N SER A 231 4.82 -33.63 -18.70
CA SER A 231 3.82 -34.60 -18.24
C SER A 231 3.23 -35.40 -19.38
N TYR A 232 2.89 -34.76 -20.51
CA TYR A 232 2.39 -35.46 -21.71
C TYR A 232 3.44 -36.42 -22.29
N ASN A 233 4.72 -36.02 -22.31
CA ASN A 233 5.78 -36.92 -22.72
C ASN A 233 5.89 -38.16 -21.83
N GLN A 234 5.73 -38.01 -20.50
CA GLN A 234 5.72 -39.15 -19.57
C GLN A 234 4.48 -40.03 -19.71
N LEU A 235 3.36 -39.48 -20.17
CA LEU A 235 2.14 -40.23 -20.49
C LEU A 235 2.20 -40.96 -21.83
N GLY A 236 3.21 -40.68 -22.66
CA GLY A 236 3.37 -41.27 -24.00
C GLY A 236 2.71 -40.46 -25.12
N ASP A 237 2.01 -39.37 -24.81
CA ASP A 237 1.44 -38.45 -25.80
C ASP A 237 2.51 -37.49 -26.30
N LYS A 238 3.35 -37.99 -27.21
CA LYS A 238 4.45 -37.23 -27.80
C LYS A 238 3.96 -36.10 -28.72
N ALA A 239 2.80 -36.27 -29.35
CA ALA A 239 2.24 -35.27 -30.25
C ALA A 239 1.87 -33.99 -29.47
N THR A 240 1.08 -34.13 -28.41
CA THR A 240 0.72 -33.01 -27.54
C THR A 240 1.93 -32.43 -26.83
N SER A 241 2.84 -33.28 -26.35
CA SER A 241 4.11 -32.80 -25.77
C SER A 241 4.89 -31.91 -26.74
N GLN A 242 4.98 -32.31 -28.01
CA GLN A 242 5.75 -31.58 -29.01
C GLN A 242 5.12 -30.22 -29.32
N GLN A 243 3.79 -30.13 -29.36
CA GLN A 243 3.07 -28.86 -29.52
C GLN A 243 3.43 -27.87 -28.41
N TYR A 244 3.43 -28.29 -27.15
CA TYR A 244 3.83 -27.42 -26.04
C TYR A 244 5.32 -27.05 -26.09
N ILE A 245 6.19 -27.95 -26.54
CA ILE A 245 7.62 -27.66 -26.76
C ILE A 245 7.79 -26.59 -27.84
N GLU A 246 7.00 -26.62 -28.91
CA GLU A 246 7.05 -25.60 -29.96
C GLU A 246 6.62 -24.23 -29.45
N VAL A 247 5.55 -24.16 -28.66
CA VAL A 247 5.14 -22.92 -27.97
C VAL A 247 6.26 -22.40 -27.05
N LEU A 248 6.93 -23.29 -26.30
CA LEU A 248 8.08 -22.93 -25.47
C LEU A 248 9.26 -22.44 -26.31
N LYS A 249 9.56 -23.05 -27.47
CA LYS A 249 10.66 -22.57 -28.35
C LYS A 249 10.41 -21.16 -28.88
N LEU A 250 9.16 -20.82 -29.18
CA LEU A 250 8.79 -19.51 -29.70
C LEU A 250 8.89 -18.40 -28.65
N ASN A 251 8.46 -18.70 -27.40
CA ASN A 251 8.30 -17.67 -26.36
C ASN A 251 9.39 -17.73 -25.27
N TYR A 252 9.94 -18.91 -24.98
CA TYR A 252 10.87 -19.20 -23.87
C TYR A 252 11.96 -20.21 -24.30
N PRO A 253 12.81 -19.87 -25.29
CA PRO A 253 13.77 -20.81 -25.89
C PRO A 253 14.81 -21.35 -24.88
N ASN A 254 15.11 -20.58 -23.84
CA ASN A 254 15.92 -20.95 -22.67
C ASN A 254 15.37 -22.16 -21.88
N LEU A 255 14.07 -22.43 -21.96
CA LEU A 255 13.42 -23.54 -21.27
C LEU A 255 13.47 -24.86 -22.05
N VAL A 256 13.97 -24.85 -23.28
CA VAL A 256 14.12 -26.04 -24.13
C VAL A 256 15.60 -26.35 -24.29
N LYS A 257 15.99 -27.59 -24.04
CA LYS A 257 17.37 -28.04 -24.22
C LYS A 257 17.66 -28.29 -25.70
N LYS A 258 18.95 -28.37 -26.04
CA LYS A 258 19.43 -28.71 -27.40
C LYS A 258 18.94 -30.09 -27.89
N ASP A 259 18.62 -31.00 -26.97
CA ASP A 259 18.09 -32.34 -27.27
C ASP A 259 16.57 -32.32 -27.60
N GLY A 260 15.92 -31.16 -27.57
CA GLY A 260 14.49 -31.01 -27.80
C GLY A 260 13.62 -31.30 -26.57
N THR A 261 14.20 -31.67 -25.43
CA THR A 261 13.47 -31.90 -24.17
C THR A 261 13.34 -30.64 -23.34
N VAL A 262 12.33 -30.62 -22.48
CA VAL A 262 12.08 -29.50 -21.56
C VAL A 262 13.11 -29.46 -20.44
N ASN A 263 13.62 -28.27 -20.14
CA ASN A 263 14.48 -28.01 -18.99
C ASN A 263 13.65 -27.65 -17.75
N MET A 264 13.11 -28.68 -17.07
CA MET A 264 12.33 -28.51 -15.84
C MET A 264 13.09 -27.80 -14.71
N ARG A 265 14.43 -27.78 -14.72
CA ARG A 265 15.22 -27.09 -13.70
C ARG A 265 15.32 -25.60 -13.98
N ALA A 266 15.47 -25.20 -15.24
CA ALA A 266 15.42 -23.79 -15.64
C ALA A 266 14.02 -23.21 -15.45
N ALA A 267 12.99 -23.96 -15.84
CA ALA A 267 11.59 -23.54 -15.72
C ALA A 267 11.21 -23.17 -14.27
N ARG A 268 11.61 -24.00 -13.29
CA ARG A 268 11.42 -23.71 -11.86
C ARG A 268 12.18 -22.47 -11.37
N LYS A 269 13.36 -22.21 -11.93
CA LYS A 269 14.17 -21.04 -11.54
C LYS A 269 13.57 -19.76 -12.12
N GLU A 270 12.94 -19.84 -13.29
CA GLU A 270 12.28 -18.72 -13.98
C GLU A 270 11.03 -18.22 -13.27
N GLY A 271 10.10 -19.10 -12.90
CA GLY A 271 8.95 -18.69 -12.07
C GLY A 271 9.39 -18.08 -10.74
N ASN A 272 10.37 -18.71 -10.07
CA ASN A 272 10.83 -18.24 -8.76
C ASN A 272 11.67 -16.96 -8.79
N TRP A 273 12.52 -16.71 -9.80
CA TRP A 273 13.30 -15.46 -9.83
C TRP A 273 12.44 -14.25 -10.13
N ILE A 274 11.46 -14.38 -11.04
CA ILE A 274 10.57 -13.27 -11.39
C ILE A 274 9.72 -12.90 -10.17
N ASN A 275 9.10 -13.86 -9.49
CA ASN A 275 8.39 -13.63 -8.22
C ASN A 275 9.26 -12.97 -7.14
N ARG A 276 10.54 -13.37 -7.05
CA ARG A 276 11.50 -12.81 -6.08
C ARG A 276 12.01 -11.43 -6.46
N ALA A 277 12.06 -11.10 -7.75
CA ALA A 277 12.46 -9.79 -8.25
C ALA A 277 11.29 -8.79 -8.17
N THR A 278 10.08 -9.28 -8.44
CA THR A 278 8.83 -8.53 -8.25
C THR A 278 8.31 -8.67 -6.83
N LEU A 279 9.22 -8.78 -5.84
CA LEU A 279 8.95 -8.92 -4.40
C LEU A 279 7.54 -8.42 -4.10
N GLY A 280 6.64 -9.30 -3.64
CA GLY A 280 5.21 -9.05 -3.38
C GLY A 280 4.86 -7.89 -2.42
N ILE A 281 5.81 -6.98 -2.25
CA ILE A 281 5.86 -5.71 -1.57
C ILE A 281 6.82 -4.87 -2.42
N PHE A 282 6.40 -4.05 -3.38
CA PHE A 282 7.07 -2.77 -3.67
C PHE A 282 6.30 -1.89 -4.68
N GLY A 283 5.64 -0.88 -4.13
CA GLY A 283 5.87 0.48 -4.59
C GLY A 283 7.27 0.92 -4.14
N ARG A 284 8.22 1.01 -5.08
CA ARG A 284 9.39 1.89 -5.00
C ARG A 284 9.88 2.22 -6.40
N GLU A 285 10.06 3.52 -6.62
CA GLU A 285 10.57 4.24 -7.80
C GLU A 285 11.28 3.41 -8.90
N SER A 286 10.79 3.61 -10.13
CA SER A 286 11.48 3.53 -11.42
C SER A 286 12.86 2.86 -11.47
N THR A 287 12.93 1.71 -12.13
CA THR A 287 13.94 1.52 -13.18
C THR A 287 13.21 0.95 -14.38
N ALA A 288 12.80 1.84 -15.28
CA ALA A 288 12.41 1.46 -16.62
C ALA A 288 13.65 0.85 -17.27
N ALA A 289 13.71 -0.48 -17.35
CA ALA A 289 14.54 -1.15 -18.31
C ALA A 289 13.86 -1.01 -19.68
N THR A 290 14.14 0.10 -20.35
CA THR A 290 13.85 0.25 -21.78
C THR A 290 14.88 -0.62 -22.54
N PRO A 291 14.47 -1.42 -23.53
CA PRO A 291 15.41 -2.18 -24.34
C PRO A 291 16.28 -1.23 -25.15
N GLU A 292 17.56 -1.58 -25.26
CA GLU A 292 18.58 -0.88 -26.04
C GLU A 292 18.11 -0.58 -27.46
N SER A 293 18.14 0.70 -27.83
CA SER A 293 18.26 1.13 -29.22
C SER A 293 19.46 2.06 -29.33
N THR A 294 20.46 1.59 -30.04
CA THR A 294 21.68 2.29 -30.43
C THR A 294 21.36 3.56 -31.22
N SER A 295 21.83 4.71 -30.76
CA SER A 295 22.17 5.85 -31.62
C SER A 295 23.16 6.76 -30.91
N GLU A 296 24.35 6.87 -31.49
CA GLU A 296 25.44 7.75 -31.08
C GLU A 296 25.05 9.23 -31.24
N SER A 297 25.38 10.04 -30.24
CA SER A 297 25.64 11.48 -30.42
C SER A 297 26.47 11.99 -29.25
N GLU A 298 27.69 12.45 -29.55
CA GLU A 298 28.65 13.03 -28.61
C GLU A 298 28.25 14.45 -28.16
N ALA A 299 28.38 14.73 -26.85
CA ALA A 299 28.55 16.09 -26.29
C ALA A 299 29.14 16.01 -24.85
N PRO A 300 29.78 17.08 -24.32
CA PRO A 300 31.09 16.98 -23.67
C PRO A 300 31.07 16.64 -22.17
N LYS A 301 32.17 16.01 -21.73
CA LYS A 301 32.42 15.57 -20.34
C LYS A 301 32.56 16.78 -19.39
N ARG A 302 31.65 16.89 -18.42
CA ARG A 302 31.70 17.86 -17.32
C ARG A 302 32.52 17.31 -16.15
N GLY A 303 33.51 18.07 -15.69
CA GLY A 303 34.48 17.67 -14.66
C GLY A 303 33.90 17.59 -13.23
N PHE A 304 34.50 16.69 -12.44
CA PHE A 304 34.09 16.29 -11.09
C PHE A 304 33.92 17.43 -10.07
N LEU A 305 34.69 18.52 -10.20
CA LEU A 305 34.63 19.65 -9.26
C LEU A 305 33.30 20.41 -9.29
N ASN A 306 32.58 20.42 -10.41
CA ASN A 306 31.26 21.06 -10.51
C ASN A 306 30.13 20.22 -9.89
N ARG A 307 30.39 18.94 -9.56
CA ARG A 307 29.46 18.04 -8.86
C ARG A 307 29.57 18.12 -7.34
N VAL A 308 30.66 18.66 -6.81
CA VAL A 308 30.91 18.69 -5.37
C VAL A 308 30.62 20.06 -4.77
N SER A 309 30.65 21.12 -5.57
CA SER A 309 30.42 22.49 -5.08
C SER A 309 29.00 23.02 -5.24
N PHE A 310 28.04 22.26 -5.78
CA PHE A 310 26.64 22.71 -6.03
C PHE A 310 26.54 24.17 -6.52
N GLY A 311 27.47 24.61 -7.40
CA GLY A 311 27.45 25.96 -7.95
C GLY A 311 27.62 27.12 -6.95
N LEU A 312 28.10 26.87 -5.73
CA LEU A 312 28.06 27.84 -4.62
C LEU A 312 29.29 28.77 -4.48
N ILE A 313 30.15 28.88 -5.48
CA ILE A 313 31.29 29.82 -5.43
C ILE A 313 31.36 30.62 -6.72
N GLY A 314 30.91 31.88 -6.62
CA GLY A 314 30.97 32.87 -7.70
C GLY A 314 30.46 34.24 -7.26
N ASN A 315 31.39 35.03 -6.70
CA ASN A 315 31.44 36.49 -6.55
C ASN A 315 30.58 37.25 -5.53
N SER A 316 31.27 38.22 -4.94
CA SER A 316 30.93 39.24 -3.95
C SER A 316 30.04 40.34 -4.52
N ASP A 317 29.21 40.95 -3.67
CA ASP A 317 29.44 42.31 -3.16
C ASP A 317 28.49 42.62 -1.99
N LYS A 318 28.92 43.57 -1.14
CA LYS A 318 28.36 43.93 0.17
C LYS A 318 27.09 44.77 0.05
N GLU A 319 26.18 44.66 1.03
CA GLU A 319 25.65 45.80 1.81
C GLU A 319 24.82 45.33 3.02
N GLU A 320 24.98 46.03 4.16
CA GLU A 320 24.35 45.80 5.46
C GLU A 320 22.91 46.34 5.50
N THR A 321 21.98 45.69 6.22
CA THR A 321 21.30 46.19 7.45
C THR A 321 20.00 45.46 7.81
N ALA A 322 19.77 45.36 9.12
CA ALA A 322 18.50 45.24 9.87
C ALA A 322 17.75 43.88 9.91
N GLU A 323 17.77 43.27 11.11
CA GLU A 323 16.72 42.36 11.58
C GLU A 323 15.39 43.12 11.73
N PRO A 324 14.25 42.48 11.40
CA PRO A 324 13.21 42.40 12.43
C PRO A 324 12.46 41.06 12.52
N GLU A 325 12.18 40.73 13.78
CA GLU A 325 11.00 40.04 14.36
C GLU A 325 10.50 38.70 13.80
N LYS A 326 10.60 37.69 14.67
CA LYS A 326 9.94 36.39 14.56
C LYS A 326 8.42 36.53 14.62
N ILE A 327 7.75 36.46 13.48
CA ILE A 327 6.32 36.18 13.42
C ILE A 327 6.16 34.65 13.42
N GLN A 328 5.68 34.09 14.53
CA GLN A 328 5.18 32.71 14.56
C GLN A 328 3.86 32.68 13.81
N VAL A 329 3.90 32.29 12.53
CA VAL A 329 2.70 31.93 11.78
C VAL A 329 2.37 30.49 12.14
N GLU A 330 1.31 30.29 12.95
CA GLU A 330 0.69 28.97 13.09
C GLU A 330 0.22 28.50 11.71
N ALA A 331 0.79 27.39 11.24
CA ALA A 331 0.33 26.75 10.01
C ALA A 331 -1.14 26.31 10.17
N PRO A 332 -1.99 26.47 9.13
CA PRO A 332 -3.36 26.00 9.19
C PRO A 332 -3.35 24.47 9.36
N LYS A 333 -3.77 24.00 10.53
CA LYS A 333 -3.98 22.58 10.83
C LYS A 333 -5.38 22.17 10.40
N SER A 334 -5.46 20.99 9.78
CA SER A 334 -6.58 20.02 9.86
C SER A 334 -7.45 19.69 8.64
N GLU A 335 -7.00 19.89 7.40
CA GLU A 335 -7.61 19.16 6.25
C GLU A 335 -6.71 18.02 5.72
N ARG A 336 -5.41 18.04 6.05
CA ARG A 336 -4.40 17.16 5.45
C ARG A 336 -4.19 15.81 6.17
N SER A 337 -4.64 15.64 7.42
CA SER A 337 -4.39 14.39 8.17
C SER A 337 -5.32 13.25 7.77
N TRP A 338 -6.56 13.56 7.38
CA TRP A 338 -7.56 12.56 7.05
C TRP A 338 -7.38 11.98 5.64
N THR A 339 -7.14 12.82 4.63
CA THR A 339 -6.82 12.38 3.26
C THR A 339 -5.60 11.47 3.21
N ASN A 340 -4.60 11.74 4.07
CA ASN A 340 -3.42 10.87 4.23
C ASN A 340 -3.74 9.50 4.82
N ARG A 341 -4.72 9.40 5.73
CA ARG A 341 -5.15 8.11 6.31
C ARG A 341 -6.01 7.33 5.32
N LEU A 342 -6.92 8.01 4.61
CA LEU A 342 -7.75 7.42 3.57
C LEU A 342 -6.95 6.92 2.38
N SER A 343 -5.90 7.61 1.98
CA SER A 343 -4.99 7.14 0.93
C SER A 343 -4.06 6.03 1.40
N PHE A 344 -4.10 5.60 2.67
CA PHE A 344 -3.11 4.68 3.26
C PHE A 344 -1.65 5.15 3.09
N GLY A 345 -1.42 6.44 2.84
CA GLY A 345 -0.12 7.01 2.49
C GLY A 345 0.31 6.81 1.03
N LEU A 346 -0.60 6.45 0.11
CA LEU A 346 -0.26 6.23 -1.31
C LEU A 346 0.04 7.51 -2.11
N LEU A 347 -0.41 8.69 -1.67
CA LEU A 347 -0.50 9.86 -2.55
C LEU A 347 0.28 11.10 -2.11
N ASP A 348 1.05 11.07 -1.03
CA ASP A 348 1.73 12.28 -0.54
C ASP A 348 3.12 12.43 -1.20
N LYS A 349 3.16 12.89 -2.46
CA LYS A 349 4.32 13.63 -3.00
C LYS A 349 4.05 15.11 -2.73
N PRO A 350 4.92 15.84 -2.00
CA PRO A 350 4.72 17.27 -1.83
C PRO A 350 4.84 17.94 -3.19
N GLU A 351 3.75 18.44 -3.74
CA GLU A 351 3.82 19.37 -4.86
C GLU A 351 4.54 20.64 -4.39
N PRO A 352 5.55 21.13 -5.12
CA PRO A 352 6.16 22.41 -4.81
C PRO A 352 5.09 23.48 -5.02
N GLN A 353 4.79 24.22 -3.95
CA GLN A 353 3.85 25.33 -3.98
C GLN A 353 4.28 26.30 -5.09
N ALA A 354 3.42 26.48 -6.08
CA ALA A 354 3.57 27.55 -7.05
C ALA A 354 3.58 28.88 -6.28
N ALA A 355 4.69 29.61 -6.39
CA ALA A 355 4.82 30.92 -5.79
C ALA A 355 3.74 31.84 -6.37
N GLU A 356 2.73 32.13 -5.56
CA GLU A 356 1.71 33.13 -5.86
C GLU A 356 2.42 34.49 -5.87
N ASN A 357 2.45 35.09 -7.06
CA ASN A 357 3.21 36.29 -7.35
C ASN A 357 2.51 37.49 -6.68
N THR A 358 2.94 37.85 -5.47
CA THR A 358 2.42 39.03 -4.79
C THR A 358 2.77 40.27 -5.60
N THR A 359 1.73 40.91 -6.13
CA THR A 359 1.83 42.15 -6.89
C THR A 359 2.28 43.26 -5.94
N VAL A 360 3.53 43.69 -6.06
CA VAL A 360 4.04 44.88 -5.38
C VAL A 360 3.56 46.10 -6.17
N ALA A 361 2.67 46.89 -5.57
CA ALA A 361 2.31 48.21 -6.08
C ALA A 361 3.55 49.13 -6.06
N PRO A 362 3.82 49.92 -7.11
CA PRO A 362 4.98 50.81 -7.10
C PRO A 362 4.71 52.04 -6.22
N ALA A 363 5.73 52.35 -5.41
CA ALA A 363 5.80 53.51 -4.55
C ALA A 363 5.80 54.82 -5.35
N VAL A 364 5.11 55.80 -4.78
CA VAL A 364 4.99 57.19 -5.21
C VAL A 364 6.37 57.87 -5.18
N SER A 365 6.80 58.45 -6.30
CA SER A 365 7.87 59.46 -6.33
C SER A 365 7.32 60.78 -6.85
N SER A 366 7.47 61.80 -6.02
CA SER A 366 7.13 63.21 -6.24
C SER A 366 8.02 63.90 -7.28
N THR A 367 7.40 64.60 -8.23
CA THR A 367 7.89 65.87 -8.82
C THR A 367 6.72 66.63 -9.48
N ASP A 368 6.22 67.64 -8.76
CA ASP A 368 5.90 69.02 -9.14
C ASP A 368 5.37 69.46 -10.54
N VAL A 369 4.34 70.34 -10.43
CA VAL A 369 4.01 71.57 -11.23
C VAL A 369 2.85 71.55 -12.24
N SER A 370 1.79 72.30 -11.87
CA SER A 370 0.82 73.12 -12.67
C SER A 370 -0.10 72.40 -13.67
N THR A 371 -1.41 72.68 -13.84
CA THR A 371 -2.25 73.89 -13.67
C THR A 371 -3.72 73.49 -13.95
N ASP A 372 -4.69 74.25 -13.38
CA ASP A 372 -6.08 74.46 -13.85
C ASP A 372 -7.02 73.24 -14.00
N SER A 373 -8.35 73.24 -13.83
CA SER A 373 -9.43 74.05 -13.24
C SER A 373 -10.72 73.48 -13.89
N GLN A 374 -11.84 73.40 -13.15
CA GLN A 374 -13.23 73.18 -13.65
C GLN A 374 -13.53 71.82 -14.34
N SER A 375 -14.72 71.22 -14.31
CA SER A 375 -15.99 71.41 -13.63
C SER A 375 -16.88 70.15 -13.90
N ASP A 376 -17.97 70.03 -13.16
CA ASP A 376 -19.28 69.46 -13.54
C ASP A 376 -19.52 67.94 -13.69
N ASP A 377 -20.56 67.52 -12.96
CA ASP A 377 -21.69 66.68 -13.39
C ASP A 377 -21.45 65.26 -13.93
N ALA A 378 -22.31 64.25 -13.76
CA ALA A 378 -23.52 63.99 -12.99
C ALA A 378 -23.93 62.55 -13.38
N LYS A 379 -24.58 61.81 -12.45
CA LYS A 379 -25.65 60.79 -12.72
C LYS A 379 -25.26 59.58 -13.60
N GLN A 380 -25.87 58.40 -13.57
CA GLN A 380 -27.05 57.78 -12.96
C GLN A 380 -26.77 56.26 -13.04
N GLY A 381 -27.17 55.43 -12.08
CA GLY A 381 -28.46 54.71 -12.13
C GLY A 381 -28.38 53.53 -13.12
N ALA A 382 -28.35 52.28 -12.65
CA ALA A 382 -29.54 51.45 -12.40
C ALA A 382 -30.32 51.20 -13.69
N ASP A 383 -30.89 50.05 -14.01
CA ASP A 383 -31.06 48.72 -13.43
C ASP A 383 -31.71 47.92 -14.58
N ASP A 384 -31.80 46.60 -14.42
CA ASP A 384 -32.86 45.74 -14.96
C ASP A 384 -33.11 45.66 -16.48
N ALA A 385 -32.99 44.45 -17.02
CA ALA A 385 -34.17 43.60 -17.23
C ALA A 385 -33.83 42.29 -17.97
N ALA A 386 -34.30 41.19 -17.38
CA ALA A 386 -35.00 40.05 -17.99
C ALA A 386 -34.51 39.45 -19.33
N GLN A 387 -34.12 38.17 -19.32
CA GLN A 387 -34.97 37.03 -19.68
C GLN A 387 -34.29 35.69 -19.39
#